data_AF-A0A7S4Q3Y8-F1
#
_entry.id   AF-A0A7S4Q3Y8-F1
#
_cell.length_a   1.000
_cell.length_b   1.000
_cell.length_c   1.000
_cell.angle_alpha   90.00
_cell.angle_beta   90.00
_cell.angle_gamma   90.00
#
_symmetry.space_group_name_H-M   'P 1'
#
loop_
_entity.id
_entity.type
_entity.pdbx_description
1 polymer ?
#
loop_
_entity_poly.entity_id
_entity_poly.type
_entity_poly.pdbx_seq_one_letter_code
_entity_poly.pdbx_strand_id
1 'polypeptide(L)'
;EATLVSQPRGPPRRRAAAATAGRYAYVAVLWGAKAEYCLGAMVLAKSLRQAGARHDLVLLHTPEMPPTAVALLARSGWTPREVQAVLGVRALYGHGEPRFEHVFTKLEALRLTEYEKVLLLDIDTLALGSLDGLFALPAPAAMARGPRTGYAHGDAIDGRYFFGGAAPGRGAGGRSWGQRSGINAGVMLMAPDAEELQHMLGEVLDTNHPSHVRGNGPEQDYLSRYWASCWTHIGVEYNFQLHQLFYSLHPDYVCSSERAEFLAQPPGAGIQLVHYSGSLKPWSRFLDRPWAASEAAEGDAGFLRETLRSFPGYWLWVLRDRETWDACAEKEGMCLCPDGQIRRIDWQRYCGGGGGGEPVEAHRALEDATGWPLGEVVEVPEAAVNGAEQLVERSLALWREAYAALSADLGLSSLVGAASLAGQLQAAFDPRPAEAANGKEPASGTTEATGWRKQNGWWVERPVHERASAVAACSAEGFVTLSVDCKAVLHERGVAARGTHVAVVPASGTAEGRSNGDAVGLAEWAPVGALVLVALVQLAPEALAETLKALAGAGCGVPAAEPPAGCGVLVAVGRKGTSAWYHTMAAADFAIASVPSEGDRPAWGGSLTSTGRTW
;
A
#
# COMPACT_ATOMS: atom_id res chain seq x y z
N GLU A 1 -26.04 -4.80 36.19
CA GLU A 1 -25.18 -5.51 35.22
C GLU A 1 -25.83 -5.39 33.85
N ALA A 2 -25.35 -4.46 33.03
CA ALA A 2 -25.84 -4.29 31.67
C ALA A 2 -24.98 -5.17 30.76
N THR A 3 -25.60 -6.19 30.18
CA THR A 3 -24.99 -7.13 29.25
C THR A 3 -24.62 -6.39 27.94
N LEU A 4 -23.45 -5.77 27.92
CA LEU A 4 -22.80 -5.17 26.74
C LEU A 4 -22.14 -6.26 25.86
N VAL A 5 -22.88 -7.33 25.59
CA VAL A 5 -22.49 -8.30 24.56
C VAL A 5 -23.52 -8.13 23.46
N SER A 6 -23.13 -7.45 22.38
CA SER A 6 -23.94 -7.45 21.16
C SER A 6 -24.20 -8.91 20.80
N GLN A 7 -25.48 -9.27 20.64
CA GLN A 7 -25.85 -10.58 20.14
C GLN A 7 -25.07 -10.82 18.83
N PRO A 8 -24.52 -12.04 18.60
CA PRO A 8 -23.86 -12.35 17.35
C PRO A 8 -24.81 -12.03 16.20
N ARG A 9 -24.42 -11.08 15.35
CA ARG A 9 -25.27 -10.62 14.25
C ARG A 9 -25.49 -11.82 13.32
N GLY A 10 -26.76 -12.12 13.06
CA GLY A 10 -27.14 -13.10 12.05
C GLY A 10 -26.74 -12.60 10.66
N PRO A 11 -26.78 -13.47 9.62
CA PRO A 11 -26.54 -13.03 8.24
C PRO A 11 -27.43 -11.83 7.89
N PRO A 12 -27.01 -10.93 6.98
CA PRO A 12 -27.81 -9.79 6.55
C PRO A 12 -29.24 -10.27 6.20
N ARG A 13 -30.20 -9.96 7.08
CA ARG A 13 -31.56 -10.50 7.01
C ARG A 13 -32.42 -9.61 6.14
N ARG A 14 -32.09 -9.54 4.85
CA ARG A 14 -33.04 -9.04 3.87
C ARG A 14 -33.27 -10.10 2.81
N ARG A 15 -34.50 -10.64 2.80
CA ARG A 15 -35.05 -11.32 1.62
C ARG A 15 -35.01 -10.26 0.52
N ALA A 16 -34.24 -10.49 -0.54
CA ALA A 16 -34.17 -9.56 -1.66
C ALA A 16 -35.58 -9.12 -2.03
N ALA A 17 -35.81 -7.81 -2.14
CA ALA A 17 -37.10 -7.32 -2.59
C ALA A 17 -37.41 -8.02 -3.93
N ALA A 18 -38.65 -8.48 -4.16
CA ALA A 18 -38.98 -9.21 -5.39
C ALA A 18 -38.56 -8.45 -6.68
N ALA A 19 -38.41 -7.12 -6.59
CA ALA A 19 -37.94 -6.24 -7.65
C ALA A 19 -36.44 -6.34 -8.00
N THR A 20 -35.57 -6.87 -7.11
CA THR A 20 -34.13 -7.00 -7.35
C THR A 20 -33.69 -8.42 -7.66
N ALA A 21 -34.59 -9.40 -7.54
CA ALA A 21 -34.30 -10.82 -7.75
C ALA A 21 -33.64 -11.07 -9.13
N GLY A 22 -32.50 -11.76 -9.12
CA GLY A 22 -31.71 -12.08 -10.31
C GLY A 22 -30.89 -10.93 -10.88
N ARG A 23 -30.87 -9.75 -10.25
CA ARG A 23 -30.02 -8.62 -10.66
C ARG A 23 -28.68 -8.69 -9.97
N TYR A 24 -27.62 -8.91 -10.73
CA TYR A 24 -26.26 -9.04 -10.24
C TYR A 24 -25.31 -8.04 -10.91
N ALA A 25 -24.23 -7.70 -10.22
CA ALA A 25 -23.16 -6.89 -10.77
C ALA A 25 -21.78 -7.32 -10.29
N TYR A 26 -20.81 -7.21 -11.18
CA TYR A 26 -19.39 -7.13 -10.85
C TYR A 26 -19.07 -5.71 -10.43
N VAL A 27 -18.35 -5.54 -9.31
CA VAL A 27 -18.03 -4.24 -8.74
C VAL A 27 -16.54 -4.10 -8.56
N ALA A 28 -15.98 -2.94 -8.90
CA ALA A 28 -14.65 -2.52 -8.49
C ALA A 28 -14.73 -1.13 -7.87
N VAL A 29 -13.79 -0.79 -6.99
CA VAL A 29 -13.75 0.50 -6.30
C VAL A 29 -12.38 1.13 -6.47
N LEU A 30 -12.37 2.38 -6.95
CA LEU A 30 -11.17 3.19 -7.10
C LEU A 30 -11.21 4.36 -6.12
N TRP A 31 -10.07 4.63 -5.51
CA TRP A 31 -9.83 5.82 -4.71
C TRP A 31 -8.42 6.34 -5.00
N GLY A 32 -8.23 7.64 -4.81
CA GLY A 32 -7.01 8.30 -5.21
C GLY A 32 -6.89 8.46 -6.73
N ALA A 33 -6.38 9.60 -7.16
CA ALA A 33 -6.19 9.91 -8.57
C ALA A 33 -4.93 9.20 -9.12
N LYS A 34 -5.05 7.92 -9.48
CA LYS A 34 -3.91 7.08 -9.92
C LYS A 34 -4.17 6.39 -11.27
N ALA A 35 -3.31 6.66 -12.25
CA ALA A 35 -3.39 6.08 -13.60
C ALA A 35 -3.27 4.55 -13.58
N GLU A 36 -2.43 4.01 -12.70
CA GLU A 36 -2.22 2.57 -12.55
C GLU A 36 -3.48 1.83 -12.10
N TYR A 37 -4.30 2.47 -11.25
CA TYR A 37 -5.53 1.87 -10.76
C TYR A 37 -6.60 1.83 -11.84
N CYS A 38 -6.69 2.89 -12.65
CA CYS A 38 -7.55 2.90 -13.83
C CYS A 38 -7.16 1.80 -14.81
N LEU A 39 -5.87 1.62 -15.07
CA LEU A 39 -5.41 0.59 -16.01
C LEU A 39 -5.78 -0.82 -15.54
N GLY A 40 -5.55 -1.12 -14.25
CA GLY A 40 -5.98 -2.39 -13.65
C GLY A 40 -7.48 -2.63 -13.79
N ALA A 41 -8.30 -1.63 -13.45
CA ALA A 41 -9.75 -1.72 -13.58
C ALA A 41 -10.20 -1.96 -15.04
N MET A 42 -9.62 -1.26 -16.01
CA MET A 42 -10.00 -1.41 -17.42
C MET A 42 -9.65 -2.80 -17.95
N VAL A 43 -8.47 -3.34 -17.60
CA VAL A 43 -8.08 -4.71 -17.99
C VAL A 43 -8.96 -5.75 -17.31
N LEU A 44 -9.32 -5.54 -16.04
CA LEU A 44 -10.29 -6.39 -15.35
C LEU A 44 -11.62 -6.45 -16.09
N ALA A 45 -12.21 -5.31 -16.48
CA ALA A 45 -13.45 -5.29 -17.27
C ALA A 45 -13.32 -6.08 -18.58
N LYS A 46 -12.22 -5.88 -19.31
CA LYS A 46 -11.96 -6.62 -20.55
C LYS A 46 -11.90 -8.13 -20.31
N SER A 47 -11.16 -8.55 -19.29
CA SER A 47 -11.00 -9.98 -18.96
C SER A 47 -12.32 -10.62 -18.51
N LEU A 48 -13.14 -9.92 -17.72
CA LEU A 48 -14.47 -10.39 -17.32
C LEU A 48 -15.37 -10.62 -18.54
N ARG A 49 -15.39 -9.67 -19.48
CA ARG A 49 -16.18 -9.81 -20.71
C ARG A 49 -15.67 -10.94 -21.60
N GLN A 50 -14.36 -11.11 -21.75
CA GLN A 50 -13.76 -12.24 -22.48
C GLN A 50 -14.07 -13.58 -21.81
N ALA A 51 -14.14 -13.61 -20.49
CA ALA A 51 -14.52 -14.77 -19.68
C ALA A 51 -16.03 -15.04 -19.69
N GLY A 52 -16.83 -14.24 -20.41
CA GLY A 52 -18.26 -14.45 -20.57
C GLY A 52 -19.13 -13.89 -19.45
N ALA A 53 -18.65 -12.91 -18.67
CA ALA A 53 -19.46 -12.21 -17.68
C ALA A 53 -20.69 -11.55 -18.31
N ARG A 54 -21.89 -11.95 -17.88
CA ARG A 54 -23.18 -11.45 -18.44
C ARG A 54 -23.80 -10.33 -17.64
N HIS A 55 -23.38 -10.19 -16.38
CA HIS A 55 -23.94 -9.23 -15.43
C HIS A 55 -23.38 -7.82 -15.63
N ASP A 56 -23.94 -6.85 -14.91
CA ASP A 56 -23.53 -5.45 -15.00
C ASP A 56 -22.11 -5.27 -14.45
N LEU A 57 -21.35 -4.32 -14.99
CA LEU A 57 -20.04 -3.92 -14.46
C LEU A 57 -20.18 -2.51 -13.89
N VAL A 58 -20.07 -2.37 -12.57
CA VAL A 58 -20.18 -1.08 -11.86
C VAL A 58 -18.85 -0.70 -11.25
N LEU A 59 -18.37 0.50 -11.54
CA LEU A 59 -17.13 1.02 -10.97
C LEU A 59 -17.46 2.16 -10.03
N LEU A 60 -17.19 1.99 -8.74
CA LEU A 60 -17.28 3.09 -7.78
C LEU A 60 -15.97 3.87 -7.82
N HIS A 61 -16.03 5.20 -7.88
CA HIS A 61 -14.84 6.05 -7.82
C HIS A 61 -15.08 7.26 -6.93
N THR A 62 -14.00 7.82 -6.40
CA THR A 62 -14.04 9.06 -5.62
C THR A 62 -14.03 10.31 -6.51
N PRO A 63 -14.44 11.50 -6.02
CA PRO A 63 -14.59 12.70 -6.83
C PRO A 63 -13.29 13.26 -7.42
N GLU A 64 -12.13 12.92 -6.84
CA GLU A 64 -10.82 13.33 -7.36
C GLU A 64 -10.41 12.68 -8.69
N MET A 65 -11.19 11.71 -9.18
CA MET A 65 -10.91 11.03 -10.44
C MET A 65 -11.09 11.99 -11.63
N PRO A 66 -10.06 12.20 -12.49
CA PRO A 66 -10.17 13.07 -13.65
C PRO A 66 -11.32 12.66 -14.58
N PRO A 67 -12.13 13.60 -15.11
CA PRO A 67 -13.23 13.26 -16.03
C PRO A 67 -12.79 12.49 -17.27
N THR A 68 -11.58 12.75 -17.77
CA THR A 68 -10.95 12.02 -18.88
C THR A 68 -10.69 10.56 -18.52
N ALA A 69 -10.21 10.28 -17.30
CA ALA A 69 -10.02 8.93 -16.79
C ALA A 69 -11.37 8.22 -16.60
N VAL A 70 -12.38 8.90 -16.04
CA VAL A 70 -13.75 8.36 -15.90
C VAL A 70 -14.35 7.98 -17.27
N ALA A 71 -14.14 8.81 -18.30
CA ALA A 71 -14.59 8.52 -19.66
C ALA A 71 -13.89 7.30 -20.26
N LEU A 72 -12.58 7.12 -20.02
CA LEU A 72 -11.85 5.92 -20.44
C LEU A 72 -12.36 4.66 -19.72
N LEU A 73 -12.60 4.75 -18.41
CA LEU A 73 -13.19 3.65 -17.63
C LEU A 73 -14.55 3.25 -18.18
N ALA A 74 -15.42 4.23 -18.51
CA ALA A 74 -16.70 3.95 -19.14
C ALA A 74 -16.55 3.24 -20.50
N ARG A 75 -15.61 3.69 -21.33
CA ARG A 75 -15.32 3.06 -22.64
C ARG A 75 -14.76 1.64 -22.53
N SER A 76 -14.14 1.27 -21.40
CA SER A 76 -13.70 -0.13 -21.15
C SER A 76 -14.84 -1.08 -20.78
N GLY A 77 -16.05 -0.56 -20.55
CA GLY A 77 -17.25 -1.34 -20.24
C GLY A 77 -17.74 -1.21 -18.80
N TRP A 78 -17.09 -0.42 -17.96
CA TRP A 78 -17.60 -0.07 -16.63
C TRP A 78 -18.76 0.93 -16.73
N THR A 79 -19.66 0.88 -15.75
CA THR A 79 -20.60 1.96 -15.43
C THR A 79 -20.06 2.73 -14.23
N PRO A 80 -19.38 3.89 -14.43
CA PRO A 80 -18.80 4.64 -13.32
C PRO A 80 -19.88 5.28 -12.44
N ARG A 81 -19.64 5.30 -11.14
CA ARG A 81 -20.48 5.96 -10.14
C ARG A 81 -19.62 6.62 -9.09
N GLU A 82 -19.86 7.90 -8.86
CA GLU A 82 -19.15 8.65 -7.84
C GLU A 82 -19.65 8.28 -6.44
N VAL A 83 -18.72 8.07 -5.51
CA VAL A 83 -18.96 7.82 -4.08
C VAL A 83 -17.97 8.62 -3.23
N GLN A 84 -18.29 8.85 -1.96
CA GLN A 84 -17.39 9.55 -1.06
C GLN A 84 -16.28 8.63 -0.55
N ALA A 85 -15.06 9.15 -0.47
CA ALA A 85 -13.93 8.42 0.09
C ALA A 85 -14.17 8.14 1.58
N VAL A 86 -13.92 6.90 2.02
CA VAL A 86 -14.08 6.50 3.42
C VAL A 86 -12.71 6.28 4.05
N LEU A 87 -12.30 7.21 4.91
CA LEU A 87 -11.09 7.09 5.71
C LEU A 87 -11.41 6.47 7.07
N GLY A 88 -11.06 5.19 7.25
CA GLY A 88 -11.20 4.52 8.55
C GLY A 88 -10.28 5.12 9.60
N VAL A 89 -10.61 4.95 10.88
CA VAL A 89 -9.76 5.46 11.97
C VAL A 89 -8.44 4.71 12.07
N ARG A 90 -7.39 5.39 12.56
CA ARG A 90 -6.02 4.85 12.69
C ARG A 90 -5.93 3.54 13.48
N ALA A 91 -6.86 3.27 14.40
CA ALA A 91 -6.88 2.05 15.20
C ALA A 91 -7.11 0.76 14.38
N LEU A 92 -7.65 0.87 13.17
CA LEU A 92 -7.88 -0.25 12.25
C LEU A 92 -6.62 -0.65 11.45
N TYR A 93 -5.58 0.21 11.45
CA TYR A 93 -4.38 0.05 10.64
C TYR A 93 -3.21 -0.47 11.50
N GLY A 94 -2.62 -1.61 11.13
CA GLY A 94 -1.44 -2.16 11.80
C GLY A 94 -0.17 -1.36 11.51
N HIS A 95 -0.02 -0.96 10.26
CA HIS A 95 1.07 -0.14 9.75
C HIS A 95 0.44 1.01 8.96
N GLY A 96 0.97 2.23 9.06
CA GLY A 96 0.44 3.42 8.36
C GLY A 96 0.70 3.38 6.85
N GLU A 97 0.43 2.23 6.22
CA GLU A 97 0.70 1.96 4.81
C GLU A 97 -0.20 2.85 3.94
N PRO A 98 0.39 3.77 3.14
CA PRO A 98 -0.39 4.67 2.28
C PRO A 98 -1.28 3.92 1.27
N ARG A 99 -0.96 2.67 0.93
CA ARG A 99 -1.78 1.87 0.00
C ARG A 99 -3.17 1.51 0.54
N PHE A 100 -3.35 1.49 1.88
CA PHE A 100 -4.65 1.22 2.51
C PHE A 100 -5.38 2.50 2.91
N GLU A 101 -4.80 3.66 2.63
CA GLU A 101 -5.49 4.93 2.74
C GLU A 101 -6.78 4.84 1.91
N HIS A 102 -7.93 5.10 2.54
CA HIS A 102 -9.27 4.96 1.95
C HIS A 102 -9.74 3.56 1.54
N VAL A 103 -9.08 2.47 1.97
CA VAL A 103 -9.50 1.09 1.61
C VAL A 103 -10.94 0.75 2.04
N PHE A 104 -11.46 1.40 3.09
CA PHE A 104 -12.85 1.25 3.53
C PHE A 104 -13.88 1.83 2.56
N THR A 105 -13.47 2.56 1.52
CA THR A 105 -14.36 3.00 0.43
C THR A 105 -14.99 1.79 -0.28
N LYS A 106 -14.34 0.61 -0.23
CA LYS A 106 -14.92 -0.66 -0.70
C LYS A 106 -16.30 -0.98 -0.09
N LEU A 107 -16.59 -0.50 1.12
CA LEU A 107 -17.90 -0.70 1.77
C LEU A 107 -19.04 -0.07 0.98
N GLU A 108 -18.79 0.98 0.19
CA GLU A 108 -19.79 1.65 -0.65
C GLU A 108 -20.43 0.70 -1.68
N ALA A 109 -19.86 -0.47 -1.95
CA ALA A 109 -20.52 -1.53 -2.72
C ALA A 109 -21.86 -1.97 -2.11
N LEU A 110 -22.03 -1.86 -0.78
CA LEU A 110 -23.30 -2.13 -0.09
C LEU A 110 -24.40 -1.10 -0.39
N ARG A 111 -24.06 0.07 -0.96
CA ARG A 111 -25.04 1.09 -1.37
C ARG A 111 -25.88 0.65 -2.58
N LEU A 112 -25.38 -0.30 -3.37
CA LEU A 112 -25.93 -0.72 -4.66
C LEU A 112 -27.21 -1.59 -4.52
N THR A 113 -28.20 -1.07 -3.79
CA THR A 113 -29.43 -1.76 -3.38
C THR A 113 -30.41 -2.07 -4.52
N GLU A 114 -30.12 -1.65 -5.75
CA GLU A 114 -30.84 -2.11 -6.94
C GLU A 114 -30.42 -3.52 -7.42
N TYR A 115 -29.34 -4.08 -6.87
CA TYR A 115 -28.88 -5.44 -7.13
C TYR A 115 -29.21 -6.36 -5.95
N GLU A 116 -29.49 -7.62 -6.24
CA GLU A 116 -29.63 -8.67 -5.23
C GLU A 116 -28.27 -9.02 -4.60
N LYS A 117 -27.24 -9.18 -5.45
CA LYS A 117 -25.87 -9.47 -5.03
C LYS A 117 -24.87 -8.74 -5.91
N VAL A 118 -23.75 -8.38 -5.32
CA VAL A 118 -22.60 -7.80 -6.01
C VAL A 118 -21.36 -8.63 -5.73
N LEU A 119 -20.53 -8.85 -6.75
CA LEU A 119 -19.21 -9.45 -6.61
C LEU A 119 -18.17 -8.35 -6.68
N LEU A 120 -17.67 -7.93 -5.53
CA LEU A 120 -16.60 -6.95 -5.41
C LEU A 120 -15.26 -7.63 -5.71
N LEU A 121 -14.51 -7.07 -6.65
CA LEU A 121 -13.22 -7.54 -7.12
C LEU A 121 -12.16 -6.46 -6.94
N ASP A 122 -10.99 -6.84 -6.46
CA ASP A 122 -9.82 -5.97 -6.52
C ASP A 122 -9.35 -5.80 -7.96
N ILE A 123 -8.84 -4.61 -8.27
CA ILE A 123 -8.42 -4.24 -9.63
C ILE A 123 -7.10 -4.89 -10.07
N ASP A 124 -6.37 -5.52 -9.13
CA ASP A 124 -5.21 -6.37 -9.39
C ASP A 124 -5.62 -7.84 -9.56
N THR A 125 -6.76 -8.06 -10.21
CA THR A 125 -7.23 -9.39 -10.59
C THR A 125 -7.40 -9.51 -12.11
N LEU A 126 -7.36 -10.75 -12.60
CA LEU A 126 -7.60 -11.08 -14.01
C LEU A 126 -8.50 -12.31 -14.09
N ALA A 127 -9.66 -12.16 -14.74
CA ALA A 127 -10.58 -13.27 -14.98
C ALA A 127 -10.06 -14.14 -16.14
N LEU A 128 -9.89 -15.43 -15.88
CA LEU A 128 -9.50 -16.45 -16.86
C LEU A 128 -10.71 -17.28 -17.32
N GLY A 129 -11.75 -17.34 -16.49
CA GLY A 129 -13.00 -18.05 -16.76
C GLY A 129 -14.20 -17.39 -16.06
N SER A 130 -15.40 -17.89 -16.37
CA SER A 130 -16.63 -17.24 -15.92
C SER A 130 -16.79 -17.31 -14.39
N LEU A 131 -17.11 -16.16 -13.81
CA LEU A 131 -17.37 -16.02 -12.37
C LEU A 131 -18.86 -15.98 -12.04
N ASP A 132 -19.75 -16.09 -13.03
CA ASP A 132 -21.20 -15.98 -12.85
C ASP A 132 -21.74 -17.01 -11.83
N GLY A 133 -21.09 -18.18 -11.74
CA GLY A 133 -21.44 -19.22 -10.77
C GLY A 133 -21.35 -18.76 -9.31
N LEU A 134 -20.51 -17.77 -8.99
CA LEU A 134 -20.36 -17.25 -7.64
C LEU A 134 -21.65 -16.58 -7.13
N PHE A 135 -22.49 -16.02 -8.01
CA PHE A 135 -23.76 -15.41 -7.58
C PHE A 135 -24.77 -16.42 -7.02
N ALA A 136 -24.57 -17.72 -7.23
CA ALA A 136 -25.39 -18.76 -6.62
C ALA A 136 -25.09 -18.97 -5.13
N LEU A 137 -23.92 -18.56 -4.64
CA LEU A 137 -23.53 -18.74 -3.24
C LEU A 137 -24.36 -17.86 -2.29
N PRO A 138 -24.56 -18.29 -1.03
CA PRO A 138 -25.00 -17.39 0.03
C PRO A 138 -24.00 -16.24 0.24
N ALA A 139 -24.50 -15.01 0.31
CA ALA A 139 -23.69 -13.86 0.70
C ALA A 139 -23.75 -13.66 2.23
N PRO A 140 -22.66 -13.23 2.89
CA PRO A 140 -21.38 -12.88 2.29
C PRO A 140 -20.51 -14.12 1.95
N ALA A 141 -19.74 -14.05 0.87
CA ALA A 141 -18.80 -15.11 0.48
C ALA A 141 -17.42 -14.56 0.12
N ALA A 142 -16.36 -15.20 0.57
CA ALA A 142 -14.96 -14.86 0.27
C ALA A 142 -14.04 -16.05 0.52
N MET A 143 -12.81 -16.00 0.01
CA MET A 143 -11.82 -17.06 0.24
C MET A 143 -11.29 -16.98 1.68
N ALA A 144 -11.28 -18.09 2.43
CA ALA A 144 -10.63 -18.17 3.73
C ALA A 144 -9.09 -18.09 3.55
N ARG A 145 -8.38 -17.37 4.42
CA ARG A 145 -6.91 -17.33 4.40
C ARG A 145 -6.30 -18.44 5.23
N GLY A 146 -5.20 -18.98 4.72
CA GLY A 146 -4.36 -19.96 5.39
C GLY A 146 -3.92 -21.07 4.43
N PRO A 147 -2.82 -21.79 4.73
CA PRO A 147 -2.31 -22.85 3.88
C PRO A 147 -3.16 -24.13 3.92
N ARG A 148 -4.01 -24.29 4.94
CA ARG A 148 -4.96 -25.40 5.11
C ARG A 148 -6.25 -24.85 5.71
N THR A 149 -7.15 -24.42 4.85
CA THR A 149 -8.49 -23.96 5.23
C THR A 149 -9.40 -25.17 5.48
N GLY A 150 -9.28 -26.20 4.63
CA GLY A 150 -10.09 -27.41 4.72
C GLY A 150 -11.55 -27.20 4.32
N TYR A 151 -11.87 -26.06 3.70
CA TYR A 151 -13.20 -25.73 3.21
C TYR A 151 -13.27 -26.00 1.72
N ALA A 152 -14.28 -26.73 1.27
CA ALA A 152 -14.62 -26.81 -0.14
C ALA A 152 -15.34 -25.53 -0.59
N HIS A 153 -15.36 -25.28 -1.90
CA HIS A 153 -16.14 -24.19 -2.48
C HIS A 153 -17.62 -24.28 -2.07
N GLY A 154 -18.15 -23.22 -1.46
CA GLY A 154 -19.53 -23.16 -0.97
C GLY A 154 -19.74 -23.59 0.48
N ASP A 155 -18.69 -24.08 1.17
CA ASP A 155 -18.79 -24.42 2.60
C ASP A 155 -18.98 -23.17 3.48
N ALA A 156 -19.66 -23.33 4.61
CA ALA A 156 -19.69 -22.30 5.63
C ALA A 156 -18.33 -22.21 6.36
N ILE A 157 -17.80 -20.99 6.51
CA ILE A 157 -16.55 -20.75 7.23
C ILE A 157 -16.84 -20.64 8.73
N ASP A 158 -16.10 -21.38 9.55
CA ASP A 158 -16.09 -21.21 11.00
C ASP A 158 -15.26 -19.98 11.39
N GLY A 159 -15.90 -18.82 11.50
CA GLY A 159 -15.21 -17.57 11.83
C GLY A 159 -14.67 -17.49 13.27
N ARG A 160 -14.91 -18.49 14.13
CA ARG A 160 -14.21 -18.57 15.44
C ARG A 160 -12.70 -18.58 15.26
N TYR A 161 -12.20 -19.14 14.16
CA TYR A 161 -10.77 -19.19 13.84
C TYR A 161 -10.18 -17.86 13.36
N PHE A 162 -11.01 -16.83 13.11
CA PHE A 162 -10.52 -15.49 12.82
C PHE A 162 -9.95 -14.81 14.06
N PHE A 163 -10.44 -15.19 15.24
CA PHE A 163 -10.02 -14.63 16.52
C PHE A 163 -8.87 -15.45 17.12
N GLY A 164 -7.79 -14.79 17.49
CA GLY A 164 -6.70 -15.36 18.28
C GLY A 164 -7.08 -15.39 19.76
N GLY A 165 -6.82 -16.51 20.43
CA GLY A 165 -6.89 -16.62 21.90
C GLY A 165 -5.51 -16.45 22.55
N ALA A 166 -5.44 -16.68 23.87
CA ALA A 166 -4.17 -16.71 24.60
C ALA A 166 -3.25 -17.83 24.03
N ALA A 167 -2.04 -17.47 23.60
CA ALA A 167 -1.04 -18.41 23.12
C ALA A 167 -0.08 -18.78 24.28
N PRO A 168 -0.04 -20.05 24.74
CA PRO A 168 0.96 -20.48 25.72
C PRO A 168 2.37 -20.28 25.13
N GLY A 169 3.27 -19.62 25.86
CA GLY A 169 4.68 -19.45 25.48
C GLY A 169 5.05 -18.13 24.79
N ARG A 170 4.09 -17.31 24.35
CA ARG A 170 4.36 -15.87 24.11
C ARG A 170 4.17 -15.17 25.45
N GLY A 171 5.23 -14.53 25.96
CA GLY A 171 5.33 -14.02 27.34
C GLY A 171 4.10 -13.23 27.85
N ALA A 172 4.04 -13.05 29.16
CA ALA A 172 2.91 -12.61 29.99
C ALA A 172 2.20 -11.25 29.68
N GLY A 173 2.24 -10.78 28.43
CA GLY A 173 1.46 -9.65 27.89
C GLY A 173 0.61 -9.99 26.65
N GLY A 174 0.49 -11.27 26.26
CA GLY A 174 -0.32 -11.70 25.12
C GLY A 174 -1.81 -11.44 25.34
N ARG A 175 -2.42 -10.56 24.54
CA ARG A 175 -3.86 -10.27 24.59
C ARG A 175 -4.64 -11.59 24.50
N SER A 176 -5.71 -11.71 25.30
CA SER A 176 -6.65 -12.85 25.23
C SER A 176 -7.47 -12.87 23.93
N TRP A 177 -7.37 -11.82 23.11
CA TRP A 177 -8.13 -11.61 21.88
C TRP A 177 -7.30 -10.82 20.84
N GLY A 178 -7.42 -11.19 19.56
CA GLY A 178 -6.75 -10.50 18.44
C GLY A 178 -7.12 -11.09 17.08
N GLN A 179 -6.56 -10.56 15.99
CA GLN A 179 -6.72 -11.14 14.66
C GLN A 179 -5.72 -12.30 14.46
N ARG A 180 -6.19 -13.49 14.13
CA ARG A 180 -5.34 -14.67 13.84
C ARG A 180 -5.37 -15.10 12.38
N SER A 181 -6.56 -15.13 11.78
CA SER A 181 -6.81 -15.44 10.37
C SER A 181 -7.98 -14.60 9.87
N GLY A 182 -8.43 -14.74 8.63
CA GLY A 182 -9.60 -14.04 8.12
C GLY A 182 -9.94 -14.52 6.71
N ILE A 183 -10.80 -13.78 6.03
CA ILE A 183 -11.01 -13.95 4.59
C ILE A 183 -9.94 -13.20 3.79
N ASN A 184 -9.85 -13.43 2.47
CA ASN A 184 -9.18 -12.56 1.53
C ASN A 184 -10.21 -11.62 0.87
N ALA A 185 -9.99 -10.31 0.97
CA ALA A 185 -10.96 -9.31 0.51
C ALA A 185 -10.82 -8.93 -0.98
N GLY A 186 -10.03 -9.67 -1.77
CA GLY A 186 -9.86 -9.41 -3.19
C GLY A 186 -11.00 -9.91 -4.08
N VAL A 187 -11.80 -10.84 -3.57
CA VAL A 187 -13.02 -11.34 -4.22
C VAL A 187 -14.07 -11.58 -3.14
N MET A 188 -15.13 -10.76 -3.14
CA MET A 188 -16.17 -10.80 -2.11
C MET A 188 -17.56 -10.72 -2.75
N LEU A 189 -18.37 -11.75 -2.54
CA LEU A 189 -19.80 -11.70 -2.84
C LEU A 189 -20.53 -11.06 -1.66
N MET A 190 -21.29 -10.01 -1.91
CA MET A 190 -22.04 -9.28 -0.89
C MET A 190 -23.50 -9.10 -1.33
N ALA A 191 -24.39 -9.03 -0.35
CA ALA A 191 -25.77 -8.60 -0.56
C ALA A 191 -25.85 -7.11 -0.18
N PRO A 192 -26.08 -6.19 -1.14
CA PRO A 192 -26.17 -4.77 -0.83
C PRO A 192 -27.28 -4.45 0.18
N ASP A 193 -26.92 -3.70 1.22
CA ASP A 193 -27.84 -3.23 2.26
C ASP A 193 -27.38 -1.87 2.78
N ALA A 194 -28.21 -0.84 2.57
CA ALA A 194 -27.89 0.53 2.96
C ALA A 194 -27.88 0.72 4.48
N GLU A 195 -28.67 -0.03 5.24
CA GLU A 195 -28.68 0.03 6.71
C GLU A 195 -27.40 -0.59 7.27
N GLU A 196 -27.02 -1.75 6.73
CA GLU A 196 -25.75 -2.41 7.08
C GLU A 196 -24.55 -1.51 6.75
N LEU A 197 -24.57 -0.84 5.59
CA LEU A 197 -23.56 0.15 5.23
C LEU A 197 -23.48 1.28 6.27
N GLN A 198 -24.60 1.86 6.68
CA GLN A 198 -24.59 2.93 7.70
C GLN A 198 -24.04 2.45 9.03
N HIS A 199 -24.38 1.23 9.46
CA HIS A 199 -23.80 0.63 10.67
C HIS A 199 -22.29 0.46 10.54
N MET A 200 -21.82 -0.12 9.44
CA MET A 200 -20.38 -0.31 9.21
C MET A 200 -19.63 1.02 9.16
N LEU A 201 -20.18 2.04 8.50
CA LEU A 201 -19.59 3.38 8.46
C LEU A 201 -19.50 3.98 9.87
N GLY A 202 -20.54 3.82 10.69
CA GLY A 202 -20.52 4.21 12.10
C GLY A 202 -19.39 3.54 12.89
N GLU A 203 -19.17 2.23 12.68
CA GLU A 203 -18.11 1.49 13.36
C GLU A 203 -16.72 1.90 12.88
N VAL A 204 -16.46 2.05 11.57
CA VAL A 204 -15.11 2.32 11.04
C VAL A 204 -14.66 3.77 11.24
N LEU A 205 -15.61 4.69 11.43
CA LEU A 205 -15.36 6.12 11.66
C LEU A 205 -15.31 6.50 13.14
N ASP A 206 -15.86 5.68 14.05
CA ASP A 206 -15.82 5.94 15.50
C ASP A 206 -14.49 5.51 16.13
N THR A 207 -13.69 6.48 16.56
CA THR A 207 -12.37 6.24 17.16
C THR A 207 -12.40 5.41 18.45
N ASN A 208 -13.56 5.34 19.13
CA ASN A 208 -13.72 4.62 20.39
C ASN A 208 -14.42 3.27 20.23
N HIS A 209 -14.68 2.82 19.00
CA HIS A 209 -15.42 1.59 18.80
C HIS A 209 -14.63 0.35 19.30
N PRO A 210 -15.21 -0.50 20.17
CA PRO A 210 -14.47 -1.56 20.86
C PRO A 210 -14.01 -2.71 19.94
N SER A 211 -14.60 -2.84 18.75
CA SER A 211 -14.27 -3.92 17.80
C SER A 211 -13.01 -3.64 16.95
N HIS A 212 -12.35 -2.51 17.19
CA HIS A 212 -11.15 -2.11 16.46
C HIS A 212 -9.94 -2.95 16.88
N VAL A 213 -9.51 -3.80 15.96
CA VAL A 213 -8.28 -4.58 16.07
C VAL A 213 -7.37 -4.17 14.93
N ARG A 214 -6.12 -3.81 15.29
CA ARG A 214 -5.08 -3.55 14.31
C ARG A 214 -4.82 -4.79 13.48
N GLY A 215 -4.87 -4.64 12.16
CA GLY A 215 -4.65 -5.70 11.19
C GLY A 215 -3.71 -5.25 10.06
N ASN A 216 -3.15 -6.24 9.35
CA ASN A 216 -2.29 -6.01 8.18
C ASN A 216 -3.11 -5.86 6.89
N GLY A 217 -4.38 -6.28 6.90
CA GLY A 217 -5.35 -5.94 5.86
C GLY A 217 -6.56 -5.30 6.53
N PRO A 218 -6.61 -3.96 6.66
CA PRO A 218 -7.56 -3.28 7.55
C PRO A 218 -9.04 -3.62 7.29
N GLU A 219 -9.47 -3.53 6.04
CA GLU A 219 -10.84 -3.84 5.62
C GLU A 219 -11.14 -5.34 5.70
N GLN A 220 -10.18 -6.14 5.26
CA GLN A 220 -10.27 -7.59 5.24
C GLN A 220 -10.43 -8.16 6.64
N ASP A 221 -9.59 -7.71 7.58
CA ASP A 221 -9.59 -8.15 8.97
C ASP A 221 -10.86 -7.64 9.66
N TYR A 222 -11.28 -6.41 9.39
CA TYR A 222 -12.56 -5.86 9.87
C TYR A 222 -13.76 -6.69 9.40
N LEU A 223 -13.90 -6.92 8.08
CA LEU A 223 -14.99 -7.68 7.48
C LEU A 223 -15.02 -9.13 7.96
N SER A 224 -13.85 -9.75 8.13
CA SER A 224 -13.74 -11.10 8.72
C SER A 224 -14.43 -11.16 10.08
N ARG A 225 -14.16 -10.18 10.96
CA ARG A 225 -14.74 -10.13 12.31
C ARG A 225 -16.21 -9.71 12.30
N TYR A 226 -16.57 -8.74 11.47
CA TYR A 226 -17.91 -8.18 11.41
C TYR A 226 -18.96 -9.24 11.01
N TRP A 227 -18.65 -10.07 10.01
CA TRP A 227 -19.51 -11.16 9.54
C TRP A 227 -19.00 -12.56 9.93
N ALA A 228 -18.28 -12.69 11.05
CA ALA A 228 -17.63 -13.94 11.45
C ALA A 228 -18.58 -15.16 11.56
N SER A 229 -19.89 -14.95 11.74
CA SER A 229 -20.88 -16.02 11.90
C SER A 229 -21.44 -16.58 10.59
N CYS A 230 -21.20 -15.94 9.44
CA CYS A 230 -22.01 -16.18 8.23
C CYS A 230 -21.26 -16.14 6.89
N TRP A 231 -19.94 -16.23 6.90
CA TRP A 231 -19.16 -16.32 5.66
C TRP A 231 -19.34 -17.68 4.95
N THR A 232 -19.46 -17.61 3.62
CA THR A 232 -19.35 -18.77 2.72
C THR A 232 -17.97 -18.78 2.05
N HIS A 233 -17.37 -19.95 1.88
CA HIS A 233 -16.07 -20.11 1.28
C HIS A 233 -16.11 -20.02 -0.25
N ILE A 234 -15.30 -19.11 -0.80
CA ILE A 234 -14.94 -19.09 -2.22
C ILE A 234 -13.63 -19.87 -2.40
N GLY A 235 -13.62 -20.83 -3.34
CA GLY A 235 -12.47 -21.70 -3.58
C GLY A 235 -11.26 -20.94 -4.13
N VAL A 236 -10.08 -21.51 -3.98
CA VAL A 236 -8.82 -20.87 -4.36
C VAL A 236 -8.71 -20.57 -5.85
N GLU A 237 -9.40 -21.34 -6.69
CA GLU A 237 -9.49 -21.16 -8.15
C GLU A 237 -10.16 -19.83 -8.54
N TYR A 238 -11.00 -19.28 -7.67
CA TYR A 238 -11.71 -18.02 -7.88
C TYR A 238 -10.99 -16.81 -7.27
N ASN A 239 -9.89 -17.01 -6.54
CA ASN A 239 -9.08 -15.94 -5.93
C ASN A 239 -7.61 -16.40 -5.79
N PHE A 240 -7.00 -16.76 -6.92
CA PHE A 240 -5.70 -17.41 -6.93
C PHE A 240 -4.56 -16.40 -6.73
N GLN A 241 -4.14 -16.22 -5.47
CA GLN A 241 -3.08 -15.29 -5.08
C GLN A 241 -1.67 -15.74 -5.51
N LEU A 242 -1.07 -15.06 -6.49
CA LEU A 242 0.25 -15.43 -7.03
C LEU A 242 1.39 -15.35 -6.01
N HIS A 243 1.38 -14.37 -5.10
CA HIS A 243 2.45 -14.24 -4.11
C HIS A 243 2.51 -15.41 -3.10
N GLN A 244 1.42 -16.19 -3.00
CA GLN A 244 1.35 -17.40 -2.17
C GLN A 244 1.83 -18.65 -2.91
N LEU A 245 2.04 -18.56 -4.23
CA LEU A 245 2.33 -19.69 -5.10
C LEU A 245 3.57 -20.45 -4.65
N PHE A 246 4.69 -19.76 -4.47
CA PHE A 246 5.96 -20.41 -4.13
C PHE A 246 5.99 -20.96 -2.70
N TYR A 247 5.13 -20.47 -1.79
CA TYR A 247 4.97 -21.10 -0.47
C TYR A 247 4.27 -22.47 -0.56
N SER A 248 3.50 -22.74 -1.62
CA SER A 248 2.93 -24.08 -1.85
C SER A 248 4.00 -25.14 -2.18
N LEU A 249 5.22 -24.72 -2.53
CA LEU A 249 6.35 -25.62 -2.75
C LEU A 249 6.94 -26.17 -1.44
N HIS A 250 6.46 -25.70 -0.29
CA HIS A 250 6.89 -26.21 1.00
C HIS A 250 6.67 -27.74 1.06
N PRO A 251 7.70 -28.54 1.42
CA PRO A 251 7.65 -30.00 1.36
C PRO A 251 6.48 -30.65 2.12
N ASP A 252 6.09 -30.06 3.26
CA ASP A 252 4.94 -30.55 4.04
C ASP A 252 3.57 -30.41 3.33
N TYR A 253 3.47 -29.56 2.31
CA TYR A 253 2.19 -29.18 1.70
C TYR A 253 2.16 -29.25 0.16
N VAL A 254 3.30 -29.45 -0.50
CA VAL A 254 3.38 -29.47 -1.98
C VAL A 254 2.54 -30.58 -2.62
N CYS A 255 2.23 -31.65 -1.88
CA CYS A 255 1.39 -32.75 -2.35
C CYS A 255 -0.07 -32.67 -1.86
N SER A 256 -0.41 -31.71 -1.00
CA SER A 256 -1.71 -31.69 -0.31
C SER A 256 -2.38 -30.32 -0.24
N SER A 257 -1.69 -29.25 -0.64
CA SER A 257 -2.28 -27.91 -0.68
C SER A 257 -3.16 -27.76 -1.91
N GLU A 258 -4.32 -27.13 -1.75
CA GLU A 258 -5.27 -26.83 -2.84
C GLU A 258 -4.56 -26.09 -3.99
N ARG A 259 -3.56 -25.25 -3.69
CA ARG A 259 -2.79 -24.51 -4.70
C ARG A 259 -1.91 -25.41 -5.56
N ALA A 260 -1.38 -26.50 -5.01
CA ALA A 260 -0.47 -27.39 -5.72
C ALA A 260 -1.17 -28.14 -6.86
N GLU A 261 -2.49 -28.33 -6.79
CA GLU A 261 -3.29 -28.96 -7.84
C GLU A 261 -3.20 -28.19 -9.17
N PHE A 262 -3.02 -26.87 -9.10
CA PHE A 262 -2.91 -25.99 -10.27
C PHE A 262 -1.49 -25.93 -10.86
N LEU A 263 -0.51 -26.60 -10.26
CA LEU A 263 0.86 -26.70 -10.80
C LEU A 263 1.00 -27.83 -11.82
N ALA A 264 0.02 -28.73 -11.90
CA ALA A 264 0.02 -29.86 -12.82
C ALA A 264 -0.20 -29.42 -14.29
N GLN A 265 0.13 -30.30 -15.24
CA GLN A 265 0.12 -29.98 -16.67
C GLN A 265 -1.30 -29.96 -17.28
N PRO A 266 -1.72 -28.88 -18.00
CA PRO A 266 -0.99 -27.63 -18.19
C PRO A 266 -1.14 -26.70 -16.96
N PRO A 267 -0.06 -26.04 -16.50
CA PRO A 267 -0.12 -25.20 -15.30
C PRO A 267 -1.17 -24.11 -15.39
N GLY A 268 -1.87 -23.90 -14.27
CA GLY A 268 -2.98 -22.97 -14.10
C GLY A 268 -4.33 -23.47 -14.65
N ALA A 269 -4.42 -24.70 -15.16
CA ALA A 269 -5.69 -25.28 -15.59
C ALA A 269 -6.71 -25.31 -14.43
N GLY A 270 -7.91 -24.80 -14.68
CA GLY A 270 -8.99 -24.74 -13.68
C GLY A 270 -9.06 -23.43 -12.89
N ILE A 271 -8.01 -22.60 -12.90
CA ILE A 271 -8.06 -21.26 -12.30
C ILE A 271 -9.07 -20.40 -13.07
N GLN A 272 -10.00 -19.79 -12.34
CA GLN A 272 -11.02 -18.87 -12.87
C GLN A 272 -10.60 -17.41 -12.72
N LEU A 273 -9.87 -17.06 -11.67
CA LEU A 273 -9.35 -15.71 -11.45
C LEU A 273 -8.00 -15.71 -10.76
N VAL A 274 -7.05 -14.99 -11.36
CA VAL A 274 -5.72 -14.73 -10.80
C VAL A 274 -5.74 -13.41 -10.04
N HIS A 275 -5.14 -13.39 -8.85
CA HIS A 275 -5.03 -12.21 -8.00
C HIS A 275 -3.55 -11.85 -7.78
N TYR A 276 -3.10 -10.74 -8.37
CA TYR A 276 -1.74 -10.22 -8.31
C TYR A 276 -1.45 -9.50 -6.98
N SER A 277 -1.71 -10.15 -5.85
CA SER A 277 -1.59 -9.58 -4.50
C SER A 277 -0.14 -9.33 -4.02
N GLY A 278 0.86 -9.53 -4.88
CA GLY A 278 2.26 -9.17 -4.63
C GLY A 278 2.51 -7.66 -4.69
N SER A 279 3.76 -7.25 -4.49
CA SER A 279 4.17 -5.83 -4.54
C SER A 279 4.22 -5.29 -5.97
N LEU A 280 4.71 -6.09 -6.92
CA LEU A 280 4.78 -5.75 -8.33
C LEU A 280 3.48 -6.17 -9.05
N LYS A 281 2.87 -5.25 -9.79
CA LYS A 281 1.55 -5.43 -10.42
C LYS A 281 1.69 -5.44 -11.94
N PRO A 282 0.86 -6.18 -12.69
CA PRO A 282 1.04 -6.33 -14.15
C PRO A 282 1.01 -5.01 -14.94
N TRP A 283 0.21 -4.02 -14.50
CA TRP A 283 0.16 -2.71 -15.16
C TRP A 283 1.50 -1.96 -15.12
N SER A 284 2.38 -2.27 -14.16
CA SER A 284 3.74 -1.72 -14.11
C SER A 284 4.50 -1.98 -15.40
N ARG A 285 4.30 -3.15 -16.05
CA ARG A 285 4.90 -3.48 -17.34
C ARG A 285 4.69 -2.39 -18.40
N PHE A 286 3.55 -1.71 -18.36
CA PHE A 286 3.15 -0.73 -19.38
C PHE A 286 3.26 0.72 -18.90
N LEU A 287 3.33 0.96 -17.59
CA LEU A 287 3.39 2.30 -17.00
C LEU A 287 4.79 2.71 -16.56
N ASP A 288 5.59 1.78 -16.04
CA ASP A 288 6.86 2.12 -15.43
C ASP A 288 7.99 2.09 -16.47
N ARG A 289 8.77 3.18 -16.52
CA ARG A 289 9.82 3.43 -17.53
C ARG A 289 10.77 2.25 -17.81
N PRO A 290 11.25 1.47 -16.82
CA PRO A 290 12.19 0.38 -17.09
C PRO A 290 11.64 -0.68 -18.04
N TRP A 291 10.32 -0.86 -18.07
CA TRP A 291 9.66 -1.90 -18.87
C TRP A 291 8.84 -1.31 -20.02
N ALA A 292 8.24 -0.14 -19.82
CA ALA A 292 7.38 0.55 -20.80
C ALA A 292 8.14 1.15 -21.99
N ALA A 293 9.48 1.12 -22.00
CA ALA A 293 10.29 1.72 -23.07
C ALA A 293 10.34 0.90 -24.37
N SER A 294 9.93 -0.38 -24.36
CA SER A 294 10.00 -1.26 -25.52
C SER A 294 8.80 -2.18 -25.64
N GLU A 295 8.27 -2.30 -26.86
CA GLU A 295 7.30 -3.35 -27.24
C GLU A 295 7.99 -4.71 -27.45
N ALA A 296 9.32 -4.78 -27.40
CA ALA A 296 10.08 -6.00 -27.66
C ALA A 296 9.94 -7.04 -26.54
N ALA A 297 10.15 -8.31 -26.91
CA ALA A 297 10.13 -9.47 -26.01
C ALA A 297 11.09 -9.33 -24.80
N GLU A 298 12.14 -8.52 -24.91
CA GLU A 298 13.08 -8.25 -23.82
C GLU A 298 12.41 -7.57 -22.61
N GLY A 299 11.43 -6.68 -22.85
CA GLY A 299 10.68 -6.02 -21.77
C GLY A 299 9.80 -6.99 -20.99
N ASP A 300 9.18 -7.95 -21.68
CA ASP A 300 8.34 -8.98 -21.07
C ASP A 300 9.19 -9.97 -20.26
N ALA A 301 10.31 -10.44 -20.82
CA ALA A 301 11.23 -11.35 -20.13
C ALA A 301 11.87 -10.71 -18.90
N GLY A 302 12.24 -9.42 -18.98
CA GLY A 302 12.75 -8.66 -17.84
C GLY A 302 11.70 -8.50 -16.75
N PHE A 303 10.46 -8.15 -17.11
CA PHE A 303 9.37 -7.98 -16.16
C PHE A 303 8.95 -9.30 -15.48
N LEU A 304 8.94 -10.42 -16.21
CA LEU A 304 8.69 -11.74 -15.65
C LEU A 304 9.73 -12.08 -14.56
N ARG A 305 11.01 -11.86 -14.85
CA ARG A 305 12.11 -12.11 -13.91
C ARG A 305 11.95 -11.32 -12.61
N GLU A 306 11.64 -10.03 -12.72
CA GLU A 306 11.42 -9.17 -11.55
C GLU A 306 10.12 -9.50 -10.81
N THR A 307 9.10 -9.98 -11.52
CA THR A 307 7.88 -10.49 -10.89
C THR A 307 8.18 -11.73 -10.04
N LEU A 308 8.90 -12.72 -10.57
CA LEU A 308 9.32 -13.91 -9.83
C LEU A 308 10.16 -13.54 -8.59
N ARG A 309 11.13 -12.63 -8.76
CA ARG A 309 11.96 -12.10 -7.67
C ARG A 309 11.20 -11.26 -6.64
N SER A 310 9.99 -10.80 -6.96
CA SER A 310 9.16 -10.10 -5.97
C SER A 310 8.52 -11.04 -4.93
N PHE A 311 8.55 -12.36 -5.17
CA PHE A 311 7.96 -13.35 -4.28
C PHE A 311 8.99 -13.92 -3.29
N PRO A 312 8.83 -13.73 -1.97
CA PRO A 312 9.81 -14.25 -1.00
C PRO A 312 9.95 -15.78 -1.05
N GLY A 313 8.87 -16.51 -1.33
CA GLY A 313 8.92 -17.96 -1.52
C GLY A 313 9.80 -18.38 -2.71
N TYR A 314 9.95 -17.54 -3.74
CA TYR A 314 10.83 -17.84 -4.88
C TYR A 314 12.31 -17.84 -4.47
N TRP A 315 12.70 -16.90 -3.60
CA TRP A 315 14.06 -16.84 -3.04
C TRP A 315 14.38 -18.06 -2.17
N LEU A 316 13.42 -18.50 -1.36
CA LEU A 316 13.57 -19.69 -0.52
C LEU A 316 13.65 -20.97 -1.35
N TRP A 317 12.63 -21.25 -2.15
CA TRP A 317 12.45 -22.60 -2.72
C TRP A 317 13.11 -22.79 -4.08
N VAL A 318 13.30 -21.72 -4.86
CA VAL A 318 13.85 -21.79 -6.23
C VAL A 318 15.28 -21.27 -6.28
N LEU A 319 15.53 -20.02 -5.88
CA LEU A 319 16.88 -19.45 -5.91
C LEU A 319 17.78 -20.02 -4.80
N ARG A 320 17.18 -20.56 -3.73
CA ARG A 320 17.87 -21.05 -2.53
C ARG A 320 18.87 -20.03 -1.99
N ASP A 321 18.40 -18.80 -1.87
CA ASP A 321 19.23 -17.70 -1.41
C ASP A 321 19.61 -17.87 0.06
N ARG A 322 20.90 -17.70 0.36
CA ARG A 322 21.47 -18.00 1.67
C ARG A 322 20.94 -17.07 2.75
N GLU A 323 20.92 -15.77 2.48
CA GLU A 323 20.46 -14.76 3.44
C GLU A 323 18.98 -14.95 3.77
N THR A 324 18.15 -15.24 2.76
CA THR A 324 16.73 -15.53 2.94
C THR A 324 16.50 -16.79 3.78
N TRP A 325 17.27 -17.86 3.53
CA TRP A 325 17.20 -19.09 4.34
C TRP A 325 17.65 -18.87 5.78
N ASP A 326 18.77 -18.19 5.99
CA ASP A 326 19.29 -17.92 7.33
C ASP A 326 18.26 -17.11 8.16
N ALA A 327 17.48 -16.21 7.53
CA ALA A 327 16.42 -15.46 8.18
C ALA A 327 15.12 -16.26 8.45
N CYS A 328 14.87 -17.36 7.73
CA CYS A 328 13.61 -18.11 7.79
C CYS A 328 13.74 -19.52 8.36
N ALA A 329 14.95 -20.04 8.54
CA ALA A 329 15.20 -21.45 8.84
C ALA A 329 14.42 -21.99 10.05
N GLU A 330 14.43 -21.26 11.16
CA GLU A 330 13.67 -21.62 12.37
C GLU A 330 12.16 -21.70 12.10
N LYS A 331 11.62 -20.71 11.38
CA LYS A 331 10.18 -20.62 11.08
C LYS A 331 9.72 -21.75 10.17
N GLU A 332 10.51 -22.09 9.16
CA GLU A 332 10.20 -23.16 8.21
C GLU A 332 10.59 -24.55 8.73
N GLY A 333 11.36 -24.63 9.84
CA GLY A 333 11.82 -25.89 10.42
C GLY A 333 12.83 -26.65 9.56
N MET A 334 13.51 -25.94 8.66
CA MET A 334 14.45 -26.47 7.68
C MET A 334 15.60 -25.48 7.47
N CYS A 335 16.75 -25.93 7.01
CA CYS A 335 17.88 -25.07 6.68
C CYS A 335 18.50 -25.43 5.34
N LEU A 336 19.14 -24.46 4.69
CA LEU A 336 19.99 -24.67 3.53
C LEU A 336 21.42 -24.97 3.99
N CYS A 337 21.96 -26.12 3.61
CA CYS A 337 23.29 -26.56 3.99
C CYS A 337 24.38 -26.01 3.03
N PRO A 338 25.66 -25.96 3.43
CA PRO A 338 26.76 -25.52 2.57
C PRO A 338 26.95 -26.35 1.29
N ASP A 339 26.45 -27.59 1.27
CA ASP A 339 26.43 -28.48 0.11
C ASP A 339 25.27 -28.18 -0.87
N GLY A 340 24.45 -27.17 -0.59
CA GLY A 340 23.29 -26.75 -1.39
C GLY A 340 22.02 -27.58 -1.17
N GLN A 341 22.05 -28.56 -0.25
CA GLN A 341 20.89 -29.36 0.11
C GLN A 341 20.02 -28.66 1.16
N ILE A 342 18.70 -28.87 1.09
CA ILE A 342 17.77 -28.44 2.14
C ILE A 342 17.58 -29.61 3.09
N ARG A 343 17.68 -29.38 4.40
CA ARG A 343 17.49 -30.42 5.43
C ARG A 343 16.50 -29.98 6.49
N ARG A 344 15.76 -30.92 7.07
CA ARG A 344 14.92 -30.64 8.26
C ARG A 344 15.79 -30.35 9.47
N ILE A 345 15.35 -29.43 10.31
CA ILE A 345 15.91 -29.23 11.65
C ILE A 345 15.34 -30.30 12.57
N ASP A 346 16.20 -31.06 13.24
CA ASP A 346 15.80 -32.05 14.23
C ASP A 346 15.50 -31.37 15.58
N TRP A 347 14.26 -30.90 15.74
CA TRP A 347 13.80 -30.26 16.96
C TRP A 347 13.83 -31.19 18.18
N GLN A 348 13.74 -32.51 18.01
CA GLN A 348 13.84 -33.45 19.12
C GLN A 348 15.26 -33.47 19.68
N ARG A 349 16.27 -33.47 18.81
CA ARG A 349 17.67 -33.35 19.21
C ARG A 349 18.01 -31.97 19.77
N TYR A 350 17.42 -30.91 19.22
CA TYR A 350 17.65 -29.54 19.69
C TYR A 350 17.08 -29.30 21.10
N CYS A 351 15.86 -29.75 21.37
CA CYS A 351 15.18 -29.60 22.66
C CYS A 351 15.55 -30.71 23.68
N GLY A 352 16.16 -31.80 23.23
CA GLY A 352 16.40 -33.03 24.00
C GLY A 352 17.65 -33.05 24.88
N GLY A 353 18.39 -31.95 25.02
CA GLY A 353 19.62 -31.85 25.83
C GLY A 353 19.47 -32.09 27.35
N GLY A 354 18.31 -32.58 27.83
CA GLY A 354 18.03 -32.86 29.24
C GLY A 354 17.64 -34.31 29.59
N GLY A 355 17.62 -35.25 28.63
CA GLY A 355 17.23 -36.65 28.89
C GLY A 355 18.30 -37.66 28.47
N GLY A 356 18.90 -38.34 29.45
CA GLY A 356 20.06 -39.23 29.26
C GLY A 356 19.76 -40.54 28.52
N GLY A 357 19.74 -40.49 27.18
CA GLY A 357 19.94 -41.66 26.31
C GLY A 357 21.31 -41.60 25.63
N GLU A 358 22.01 -42.72 25.55
CA GLU A 358 23.35 -42.78 24.93
C GLU A 358 23.34 -42.28 23.47
N PRO A 359 24.33 -41.47 23.07
CA PRO A 359 24.43 -41.00 21.70
C PRO A 359 24.87 -42.14 20.79
N VAL A 360 24.01 -42.53 19.84
CA VAL A 360 24.34 -43.50 18.79
C VAL A 360 25.48 -42.91 17.92
N GLU A 361 26.64 -43.58 17.90
CA GLU A 361 27.91 -43.11 17.32
C GLU A 361 27.86 -42.76 15.82
N ALA A 362 26.78 -43.10 15.10
CA ALA A 362 26.60 -42.76 13.68
C ALA A 362 26.23 -41.29 13.41
N HIS A 363 25.91 -40.49 14.44
CA HIS A 363 25.28 -39.15 14.28
C HIS A 363 26.15 -37.95 14.67
N ARG A 364 27.48 -38.13 14.71
CA ARG A 364 28.46 -37.02 14.71
C ARG A 364 28.81 -36.61 13.27
N ALA A 365 27.89 -35.98 12.56
CA ALA A 365 28.23 -35.22 11.36
C ALA A 365 27.04 -34.37 10.95
N LEU A 366 27.33 -33.13 10.53
CA LEU A 366 26.42 -32.12 10.02
C LEU A 366 25.70 -31.32 11.11
N GLU A 367 26.48 -30.58 11.90
CA GLU A 367 26.05 -29.26 12.37
C GLU A 367 26.31 -28.29 11.21
N ASP A 368 25.33 -27.45 10.84
CA ASP A 368 25.62 -26.35 9.93
C ASP A 368 26.43 -25.26 10.65
N ALA A 369 26.87 -24.23 9.94
CA ALA A 369 27.61 -23.11 10.53
C ALA A 369 26.83 -22.35 11.64
N THR A 370 25.53 -22.64 11.81
CA THR A 370 24.65 -22.05 12.82
C THR A 370 24.34 -22.96 14.01
N GLY A 371 24.79 -24.23 13.97
CA GLY A 371 24.71 -25.19 15.08
C GLY A 371 23.42 -26.00 15.16
N TRP A 372 22.57 -26.01 14.12
CA TRP A 372 21.34 -26.80 14.16
C TRP A 372 21.62 -28.31 13.99
N PRO A 373 20.96 -29.19 14.77
CA PRO A 373 20.99 -30.62 14.49
C PRO A 373 20.21 -30.91 13.21
N LEU A 374 20.87 -31.51 12.23
CA LEU A 374 20.29 -31.75 10.91
C LEU A 374 19.69 -33.15 10.77
N GLY A 375 18.50 -33.21 10.21
CA GLY A 375 17.77 -34.42 9.88
C GLY A 375 17.86 -34.81 8.39
N GLU A 376 16.75 -35.33 7.87
CA GLU A 376 16.64 -35.79 6.49
C GLU A 376 16.80 -34.68 5.45
N VAL A 377 17.32 -35.04 4.27
CA VAL A 377 17.32 -34.17 3.09
C VAL A 377 15.91 -34.07 2.55
N VAL A 378 15.52 -32.86 2.17
CA VAL A 378 14.20 -32.58 1.62
C VAL A 378 14.34 -32.07 0.19
N GLU A 379 13.58 -32.66 -0.71
CA GLU A 379 13.55 -32.28 -2.12
C GLU A 379 12.22 -31.61 -2.46
N VAL A 380 12.32 -30.48 -3.17
CA VAL A 380 11.15 -29.83 -3.78
C VAL A 380 10.97 -30.45 -5.17
N PRO A 381 9.78 -30.98 -5.52
CA PRO A 381 9.55 -31.59 -6.82
C PRO A 381 9.81 -30.60 -7.97
N GLU A 382 10.75 -30.94 -8.88
CA GLU A 382 11.12 -30.09 -10.01
C GLU A 382 9.91 -29.74 -10.90
N ALA A 383 9.00 -30.69 -11.09
CA ALA A 383 7.76 -30.47 -11.83
C ALA A 383 6.87 -29.38 -11.21
N ALA A 384 6.85 -29.28 -9.87
CA ALA A 384 6.08 -28.26 -9.17
C ALA A 384 6.73 -26.87 -9.30
N VAL A 385 8.07 -26.80 -9.24
CA VAL A 385 8.83 -25.57 -9.49
C VAL A 385 8.57 -25.05 -10.90
N ASN A 386 8.75 -25.92 -11.90
CA ASN A 386 8.53 -25.59 -13.30
C ASN A 386 7.07 -25.18 -13.56
N GLY A 387 6.11 -25.87 -12.93
CA GLY A 387 4.69 -25.52 -13.00
C GLY A 387 4.39 -24.14 -12.42
N ALA A 388 5.02 -23.79 -11.30
CA ALA A 388 4.83 -22.48 -10.66
C ALA A 388 5.37 -21.32 -11.52
N GLU A 389 6.57 -21.46 -12.08
CA GLU A 389 7.15 -20.44 -12.97
C GLU A 389 6.33 -20.27 -14.25
N GLN A 390 5.95 -21.38 -14.89
CA GLN A 390 5.09 -21.37 -16.10
C GLN A 390 3.72 -20.74 -15.83
N LEU A 391 3.14 -20.96 -14.65
CA LEU A 391 1.87 -20.34 -14.26
C LEU A 391 2.01 -18.82 -14.18
N VAL A 392 3.08 -18.31 -13.56
CA VAL A 392 3.34 -16.86 -13.49
C VAL A 392 3.50 -16.28 -14.89
N GLU A 393 4.35 -16.89 -15.72
CA GLU A 393 4.57 -16.48 -17.11
C GLU A 393 3.26 -16.44 -17.90
N ARG A 394 2.48 -17.53 -17.87
CA ARG A 394 1.20 -17.63 -18.54
C ARG A 394 0.21 -16.57 -18.05
N SER A 395 0.15 -16.33 -16.74
CA SER A 395 -0.74 -15.31 -16.19
C SER A 395 -0.41 -13.90 -16.67
N LEU A 396 0.88 -13.56 -16.83
CA LEU A 396 1.30 -12.27 -17.35
C LEU A 396 1.04 -12.14 -18.86
N ALA A 397 1.23 -13.23 -19.61
CA ALA A 397 0.88 -13.28 -21.03
C ALA A 397 -0.63 -13.02 -21.24
N LEU A 398 -1.49 -13.68 -20.46
CA LEU A 398 -2.95 -13.48 -20.51
C LEU A 398 -3.35 -12.06 -20.13
N TRP A 399 -2.68 -11.45 -19.14
CA TRP A 399 -2.91 -10.04 -18.80
C TRP A 399 -2.56 -9.12 -19.98
N ARG A 400 -1.40 -9.35 -20.62
CA ARG A 400 -0.96 -8.60 -21.82
C ARG A 400 -1.93 -8.77 -22.98
N GLU A 401 -2.45 -9.97 -23.21
CA GLU A 401 -3.45 -10.24 -24.25
C GLU A 401 -4.75 -9.46 -23.99
N ALA A 402 -5.24 -9.45 -22.74
CA ALA A 402 -6.41 -8.65 -22.36
C ALA A 402 -6.14 -7.15 -22.57
N TYR A 403 -4.99 -6.64 -22.16
CA TYR A 403 -4.57 -5.25 -22.39
C TYR A 403 -4.49 -4.89 -23.88
N ALA A 404 -3.91 -5.76 -24.70
CA ALA A 404 -3.80 -5.54 -26.15
C ALA A 404 -5.17 -5.55 -26.82
N ALA A 405 -6.04 -6.49 -26.44
CA ALA A 405 -7.40 -6.57 -26.97
C ALA A 405 -8.24 -5.35 -26.55
N LEU A 406 -8.10 -4.87 -25.31
CA LEU A 406 -8.73 -3.62 -24.87
C LEU A 406 -8.20 -2.41 -25.66
N SER A 407 -6.89 -2.34 -25.89
CA SER A 407 -6.28 -1.24 -26.64
C SER A 407 -6.83 -1.21 -28.08
N ALA A 408 -6.97 -2.37 -28.71
CA ALA A 408 -7.57 -2.52 -30.03
C ALA A 408 -9.04 -2.05 -30.05
N ASP A 409 -9.86 -2.44 -29.07
CA ASP A 409 -11.27 -1.99 -28.96
C ASP A 409 -11.37 -0.46 -28.84
N LEU A 410 -10.38 0.17 -28.21
CA LEU A 410 -10.31 1.63 -28.05
C LEU A 410 -9.71 2.35 -29.27
N GLY A 411 -9.30 1.62 -30.31
CA GLY A 411 -8.71 2.15 -31.53
C GLY A 411 -7.23 2.52 -31.40
N LEU A 412 -6.51 1.94 -30.43
CA LEU A 412 -5.11 2.24 -30.15
C LEU A 412 -4.21 1.16 -30.76
N SER A 413 -3.23 1.58 -31.55
CA SER A 413 -2.32 0.68 -32.28
C SER A 413 -1.02 0.37 -31.54
N SER A 414 -0.59 1.24 -30.62
CA SER A 414 0.62 1.03 -29.82
C SER A 414 0.26 0.56 -28.41
N LEU A 415 1.07 -0.36 -27.89
CA LEU A 415 0.87 -0.94 -26.55
C LEU A 415 1.69 -0.21 -25.48
N VAL A 416 2.70 0.57 -25.87
CA VAL A 416 3.57 1.33 -24.96
C VAL A 416 3.75 2.78 -25.41
N GLY A 417 4.34 3.61 -24.55
CA GLY A 417 4.58 5.02 -24.87
C GLY A 417 3.32 5.90 -24.89
N ALA A 418 3.47 7.15 -25.31
CA ALA A 418 2.44 8.19 -25.15
C ALA A 418 1.13 7.92 -25.91
N ALA A 419 1.19 7.22 -27.05
CA ALA A 419 0.02 6.90 -27.85
C ALA A 419 -0.77 5.67 -27.32
N SER A 420 -0.17 4.88 -26.42
CA SER A 420 -0.81 3.70 -25.83
C SER A 420 -1.90 4.06 -24.83
N LEU A 421 -2.70 3.06 -24.44
CA LEU A 421 -3.69 3.23 -23.37
C LEU A 421 -3.02 3.69 -22.06
N ALA A 422 -1.90 3.08 -21.68
CA ALA A 422 -1.13 3.45 -20.51
C ALA A 422 -0.66 4.92 -20.59
N GLY A 423 -0.17 5.36 -21.76
CA GLY A 423 0.24 6.75 -22.00
C GLY A 423 -0.92 7.75 -21.93
N GLN A 424 -2.09 7.40 -22.48
CA GLN A 424 -3.29 8.24 -22.39
C GLN A 424 -3.80 8.36 -20.96
N LEU A 425 -3.76 7.28 -20.19
CA LEU A 425 -4.07 7.33 -18.76
C LEU A 425 -3.06 8.24 -18.05
N GLN A 426 -1.75 8.05 -18.23
CA GLN A 426 -0.76 8.95 -17.62
C GLN A 426 -1.01 10.43 -17.95
N ALA A 427 -1.36 10.76 -19.20
CA ALA A 427 -1.70 12.11 -19.60
C ALA A 427 -2.99 12.64 -18.95
N ALA A 428 -3.98 11.78 -18.70
CA ALA A 428 -5.22 12.15 -18.02
C ALA A 428 -5.00 12.58 -16.55
N PHE A 429 -3.88 12.17 -15.94
CA PHE A 429 -3.50 12.54 -14.57
C PHE A 429 -2.34 13.56 -14.53
N ASP A 430 -1.85 14.05 -15.68
CA ASP A 430 -0.86 15.11 -15.75
C ASP A 430 -1.55 16.48 -15.59
N PRO A 431 -1.21 17.30 -14.57
CA PRO A 431 -1.83 18.60 -14.35
C PRO A 431 -1.45 19.67 -15.39
N ARG A 432 -0.54 19.37 -16.34
CA ARG A 432 -0.22 20.32 -17.41
C ARG A 432 -1.45 20.57 -18.30
N PRO A 433 -1.82 21.83 -18.56
CA PRO A 433 -2.91 22.13 -19.48
C PRO A 433 -2.66 21.48 -20.83
N ALA A 434 -3.72 20.95 -21.45
CA ALA A 434 -3.73 20.46 -22.81
C ALA A 434 -3.53 21.62 -23.82
N GLU A 435 -2.37 22.27 -23.80
CA GLU A 435 -1.88 23.20 -24.81
C GLU A 435 -0.60 22.65 -25.44
N ALA A 436 -0.74 21.59 -26.23
CA ALA A 436 0.25 21.20 -27.24
C ALA A 436 -0.39 20.39 -28.36
N ALA A 437 -1.56 20.84 -28.85
CA ALA A 437 -2.04 20.48 -30.17
C ALA A 437 -1.69 21.63 -31.14
N ASN A 438 -0.40 21.90 -31.32
CA ASN A 438 0.11 22.55 -32.53
C ASN A 438 1.63 22.41 -32.61
N GLY A 439 2.08 21.97 -33.77
CA GLY A 439 3.41 21.45 -33.99
C GLY A 439 4.52 22.48 -33.83
N LYS A 440 5.58 22.04 -33.15
CA LYS A 440 6.98 22.15 -33.53
C LYS A 440 7.78 21.35 -32.52
N GLU A 441 8.40 20.27 -32.97
CA GLU A 441 9.44 19.59 -32.20
C GLU A 441 10.55 20.60 -31.85
N PRO A 442 11.00 20.66 -30.58
CA PRO A 442 12.37 20.98 -30.28
C PRO A 442 13.16 19.68 -30.18
N ALA A 443 14.26 19.66 -30.93
CA ALA A 443 15.17 18.54 -31.06
C ALA A 443 15.85 18.12 -29.75
N SER A 444 16.17 16.82 -29.69
CA SER A 444 17.21 16.17 -28.90
C SER A 444 17.23 16.43 -27.39
N GLY A 445 16.39 15.68 -26.65
CA GLY A 445 16.54 15.46 -25.22
C GLY A 445 17.51 14.31 -24.95
N THR A 446 18.63 14.61 -24.30
CA THR A 446 19.55 13.63 -23.74
C THR A 446 18.83 12.77 -22.69
N THR A 447 18.98 11.46 -22.85
CA THR A 447 18.55 10.37 -21.97
C THR A 447 18.74 10.64 -20.46
N GLU A 448 17.64 10.71 -19.70
CA GLU A 448 17.68 10.59 -18.23
C GLU A 448 17.78 9.12 -17.83
N ALA A 449 18.99 8.57 -17.86
CA ALA A 449 19.28 7.28 -17.24
C ALA A 449 18.98 7.32 -15.73
N THR A 450 18.38 6.26 -15.21
CA THR A 450 18.22 6.01 -13.78
C THR A 450 19.58 5.69 -13.14
N GLY A 451 19.86 6.31 -11.99
CA GLY A 451 21.12 6.22 -11.26
C GLY A 451 21.33 7.48 -10.41
N TRP A 452 22.08 7.39 -9.31
CA TRP A 452 22.44 8.55 -8.50
C TRP A 452 23.09 9.62 -9.38
N ARG A 453 22.50 10.82 -9.43
CA ARG A 453 23.03 11.96 -10.17
C ARG A 453 23.24 13.14 -9.26
N LYS A 454 24.29 13.90 -9.50
CA LYS A 454 24.55 15.13 -8.75
C LYS A 454 23.66 16.25 -9.28
N GLN A 455 22.66 16.67 -8.51
CA GLN A 455 21.79 17.83 -8.77
C GLN A 455 21.97 18.85 -7.65
N ASN A 456 22.33 20.10 -7.99
CA ASN A 456 22.53 21.20 -7.04
C ASN A 456 23.46 20.90 -5.85
N GLY A 457 24.43 20.00 -6.05
CA GLY A 457 25.40 19.60 -5.02
C GLY A 457 25.09 18.29 -4.30
N TRP A 458 23.89 17.72 -4.51
CA TRP A 458 23.41 16.50 -3.86
C TRP A 458 23.29 15.36 -4.85
N TRP A 459 23.45 14.13 -4.37
CA TRP A 459 23.12 12.95 -5.16
C TRP A 459 21.64 12.66 -5.00
N VAL A 460 20.93 12.56 -6.12
CA VAL A 460 19.50 12.23 -6.16
C VAL A 460 19.29 11.06 -7.10
N GLU A 461 18.43 10.13 -6.69
CA GLU A 461 18.12 8.92 -7.47
C GLU A 461 17.02 9.18 -8.52
N ARG A 462 16.17 10.19 -8.27
CA ARG A 462 15.10 10.66 -9.16
C ARG A 462 15.06 12.20 -9.13
N PRO A 463 14.51 12.87 -10.16
CA PRO A 463 14.30 14.32 -10.12
C PRO A 463 13.45 14.68 -8.90
N VAL A 464 13.99 15.54 -8.03
CA VAL A 464 13.25 16.06 -6.88
C VAL A 464 12.47 17.27 -7.37
N HIS A 465 11.16 17.33 -7.10
CA HIS A 465 10.41 18.57 -7.28
C HIS A 465 11.11 19.69 -6.50
N GLU A 466 11.14 20.90 -7.06
CA GLU A 466 11.74 22.06 -6.40
C GLU A 466 11.09 22.26 -5.01
N ARG A 467 11.91 22.34 -3.95
CA ARG A 467 11.48 22.26 -2.55
C ARG A 467 12.30 23.15 -1.64
N ALA A 468 11.62 23.79 -0.70
CA ALA A 468 12.22 24.53 0.39
C ALA A 468 12.09 23.76 1.70
N SER A 469 13.19 23.61 2.43
CA SER A 469 13.23 22.82 3.66
C SER A 469 14.09 23.47 4.75
N ALA A 470 13.54 23.52 5.97
CA ALA A 470 14.23 23.88 7.20
C ALA A 470 14.42 22.62 8.05
N VAL A 471 15.66 22.31 8.40
CA VAL A 471 16.03 21.16 9.23
C VAL A 471 16.97 21.63 10.32
N ALA A 472 16.70 21.29 11.57
CA ALA A 472 17.58 21.65 12.68
C ALA A 472 17.63 20.57 13.76
N ALA A 473 18.75 20.48 14.46
CA ALA A 473 18.96 19.60 15.58
C ALA A 473 19.82 20.24 16.67
N CYS A 474 19.69 19.78 17.91
CA CYS A 474 20.49 20.25 19.04
C CYS A 474 21.10 19.14 19.92
N SER A 475 20.96 17.86 19.54
CA SER A 475 21.65 16.72 20.20
C SER A 475 22.84 16.22 19.38
N ALA A 476 23.87 15.71 20.06
CA ALA A 476 25.20 15.35 19.53
C ALA A 476 26.07 16.55 19.06
N GLU A 477 25.87 17.03 17.84
CA GLU A 477 26.46 18.25 17.28
C GLU A 477 25.32 19.04 16.65
N GLY A 478 24.92 20.14 17.27
CA GLY A 478 23.80 20.94 16.80
C GLY A 478 24.01 21.39 15.35
N PHE A 479 22.96 21.42 14.54
CA PHE A 479 23.04 21.92 13.18
C PHE A 479 21.76 22.61 12.75
N VAL A 480 21.89 23.51 11.79
CA VAL A 480 20.79 24.12 11.06
C VAL A 480 21.09 24.01 9.57
N THR A 481 20.11 23.58 8.78
CA THR A 481 20.16 23.62 7.32
C THR A 481 18.87 24.22 6.80
N LEU A 482 18.96 25.39 6.16
CA LEU A 482 17.88 25.99 5.40
C LEU A 482 18.25 25.85 3.93
N SER A 483 17.39 25.18 3.16
CA SER A 483 17.70 24.80 1.79
C SER A 483 16.53 25.02 0.86
N VAL A 484 16.85 25.30 -0.41
CA VAL A 484 15.91 25.46 -1.50
C VAL A 484 16.48 24.70 -2.70
N ASP A 485 15.67 23.84 -3.30
CA ASP A 485 15.99 23.04 -4.49
C ASP A 485 17.26 22.21 -4.28
N CYS A 486 17.32 21.59 -3.11
CA CYS A 486 18.48 20.83 -2.65
C CYS A 486 19.76 21.67 -2.56
N LYS A 487 19.71 22.99 -2.48
CA LYS A 487 20.88 23.85 -2.22
C LYS A 487 20.75 24.47 -0.86
N ALA A 488 21.75 24.30 0.00
CA ALA A 488 21.80 25.01 1.28
C ALA A 488 21.93 26.51 1.01
N VAL A 489 20.93 27.27 1.46
CA VAL A 489 20.98 28.73 1.54
C VAL A 489 21.72 29.14 2.81
N LEU A 490 21.56 28.36 3.88
CA LEU A 490 22.23 28.54 5.16
C LEU A 490 22.52 27.17 5.78
N HIS A 491 23.75 26.98 6.26
CA HIS A 491 24.17 25.79 6.97
C HIS A 491 25.10 26.16 8.12
N GLU A 492 24.70 25.80 9.35
CA GLU A 492 25.46 26.07 10.57
C GLU A 492 25.64 24.77 11.36
N ARG A 493 26.74 24.64 12.10
CA ARG A 493 27.05 23.48 12.96
C ARG A 493 27.63 23.88 14.31
N GLY A 494 27.55 22.96 15.26
CA GLY A 494 28.07 23.14 16.60
C GLY A 494 27.46 24.33 17.32
N VAL A 495 28.29 25.16 17.94
CA VAL A 495 27.85 26.34 18.69
C VAL A 495 27.18 27.38 17.77
N ALA A 496 27.58 27.46 16.50
CA ALA A 496 27.01 28.41 15.54
C ALA A 496 25.57 28.07 15.14
N ALA A 497 25.14 26.82 15.32
CA ALA A 497 23.77 26.37 15.06
C ALA A 497 22.78 26.77 16.16
N ARG A 498 23.27 27.32 17.28
CA ARG A 498 22.43 27.80 18.37
C ARG A 498 21.98 29.23 18.08
N GLY A 499 20.68 29.47 18.26
CA GLY A 499 20.04 30.77 18.14
C GLY A 499 19.01 30.84 17.00
N THR A 500 18.95 31.97 16.31
CA THR A 500 17.89 32.28 15.33
C THR A 500 18.45 32.28 13.92
N HIS A 501 17.88 31.48 13.03
CA HIS A 501 18.34 31.34 11.65
C HIS A 501 17.17 31.51 10.69
N VAL A 502 17.35 32.30 9.64
CA VAL A 502 16.30 32.57 8.66
C VAL A 502 16.89 32.58 7.26
N ALA A 503 16.17 31.98 6.31
CA ALA A 503 16.44 32.11 4.89
C ALA A 503 15.22 32.68 4.18
N VAL A 504 15.47 33.58 3.24
CA VAL A 504 14.45 34.25 2.43
C VAL A 504 14.67 33.89 0.97
N VAL A 505 13.59 33.47 0.32
CA VAL A 505 13.55 33.08 -1.09
C VAL A 505 12.60 34.03 -1.80
N PRO A 506 13.11 35.06 -2.49
CA PRO A 506 12.25 35.95 -3.26
C PRO A 506 11.65 35.22 -4.46
N ALA A 507 10.52 35.70 -4.98
CA ALA A 507 9.92 35.16 -6.21
C ALA A 507 10.82 35.35 -7.45
N SER A 508 11.70 36.35 -7.40
CA SER A 508 12.77 36.56 -8.37
C SER A 508 14.01 37.08 -7.64
N GLY A 509 15.18 36.49 -7.91
CA GLY A 509 16.45 36.85 -7.27
C GLY A 509 17.12 35.69 -6.52
N THR A 510 18.20 35.99 -5.80
CA THR A 510 19.00 34.99 -5.09
C THR A 510 18.44 34.76 -3.69
N ALA A 511 18.31 33.50 -3.28
CA ALA A 511 17.99 33.16 -1.90
C ALA A 511 19.15 33.54 -0.98
N GLU A 512 18.82 34.15 0.15
CA GLU A 512 19.80 34.60 1.13
C GLU A 512 19.45 34.04 2.51
N GLY A 513 20.46 33.77 3.33
CA GLY A 513 20.32 33.23 4.68
C GLY A 513 21.10 34.05 5.69
N ARG A 514 20.55 34.22 6.89
CA ARG A 514 21.16 34.94 8.01
C ARG A 514 21.02 34.16 9.31
N SER A 515 22.09 34.15 10.10
CA SER A 515 22.16 33.53 11.43
C SER A 515 22.31 34.63 12.49
N ASN A 516 21.73 34.42 13.67
CA ASN A 516 22.01 35.13 14.92
C ASN A 516 22.05 36.66 14.82
N GLY A 517 21.06 37.24 14.13
CA GLY A 517 20.82 38.69 14.04
C GLY A 517 19.65 39.17 14.90
N ASP A 518 19.47 40.49 15.00
CA ASP A 518 18.33 41.12 15.66
C ASP A 518 17.01 40.74 14.93
N ALA A 519 16.00 40.29 15.69
CA ALA A 519 14.69 39.89 15.19
C ALA A 519 13.99 41.01 14.39
N VAL A 520 14.36 42.28 14.65
CA VAL A 520 13.91 43.46 13.90
C VAL A 520 14.44 43.47 12.45
N GLY A 521 15.70 43.06 12.23
CA GLY A 521 16.29 43.00 10.89
C GLY A 521 15.68 41.93 10.00
N LEU A 522 15.15 40.86 10.60
CA LEU A 522 14.43 39.79 9.89
C LEU A 522 13.02 40.20 9.48
N ALA A 523 12.41 41.11 10.24
CA ALA A 523 11.08 41.64 9.95
C ALA A 523 11.05 42.50 8.69
N GLU A 524 12.07 43.33 8.47
CA GLU A 524 12.14 44.28 7.35
C GLU A 524 12.75 43.68 6.09
N TRP A 525 13.60 42.66 6.22
CA TRP A 525 14.44 42.16 5.13
C TRP A 525 13.72 41.31 4.07
N ALA A 526 12.69 40.53 4.44
CA ALA A 526 11.97 39.72 3.45
C ALA A 526 10.98 40.57 2.62
N PRO A 527 10.95 40.48 1.28
CA PRO A 527 9.89 41.11 0.51
C PRO A 527 8.54 40.41 0.72
N VAL A 528 7.42 41.15 0.57
CA VAL A 528 6.08 40.55 0.62
C VAL A 528 5.94 39.50 -0.49
N GLY A 529 5.40 38.33 -0.15
CA GLY A 529 5.26 37.21 -1.07
C GLY A 529 6.47 36.29 -1.16
N ALA A 530 7.61 36.63 -0.54
CA ALA A 530 8.78 35.75 -0.47
C ALA A 530 8.54 34.56 0.47
N LEU A 531 9.15 33.42 0.15
CA LEU A 531 9.19 32.28 1.04
C LEU A 531 10.20 32.54 2.17
N VAL A 532 9.85 32.15 3.38
CA VAL A 532 10.63 32.37 4.59
C VAL A 532 10.77 31.03 5.31
N LEU A 533 12.01 30.61 5.52
CA LEU A 533 12.39 29.41 6.27
C LEU A 533 13.03 29.85 7.58
N VAL A 534 12.62 29.26 8.70
CA VAL A 534 13.09 29.64 10.04
C VAL A 534 13.54 28.40 10.80
N ALA A 535 14.65 28.53 11.54
CA ALA A 535 15.07 27.60 12.58
C ALA A 535 15.47 28.37 13.84
N LEU A 536 14.87 28.01 14.97
CA LEU A 536 15.14 28.53 16.31
C LEU A 536 15.67 27.38 17.16
N VAL A 537 16.90 27.50 17.66
CA VAL A 537 17.61 26.40 18.31
C VAL A 537 18.14 26.85 19.66
N GLN A 538 17.66 26.22 20.74
CA GLN A 538 18.08 26.42 22.13
C GLN A 538 18.10 27.90 22.58
N LEU A 539 17.08 28.66 22.18
CA LEU A 539 16.80 29.99 22.69
C LEU A 539 16.26 29.91 24.12
N ALA A 540 16.60 30.90 24.95
CA ALA A 540 15.94 31.08 26.24
C ALA A 540 14.45 31.40 26.02
N PRO A 541 13.53 30.99 26.92
CA PRO A 541 12.09 31.20 26.74
C PRO A 541 11.71 32.64 26.40
N GLU A 542 12.32 33.62 27.07
CA GLU A 542 12.06 35.04 26.85
C GLU A 542 12.50 35.48 25.44
N ALA A 543 13.70 35.06 25.02
CA ALA A 543 14.22 35.37 23.69
C ALA A 543 13.43 34.65 22.58
N LEU A 544 12.94 33.44 22.84
CA LEU A 544 12.06 32.69 21.95
C LEU A 544 10.75 33.44 21.75
N ALA A 545 10.11 33.87 22.84
CA ALA A 545 8.86 34.63 22.82
C ALA A 545 9.00 35.95 22.04
N GLU A 546 10.07 36.72 22.31
CA GLU A 546 10.37 37.97 21.61
C GLU A 546 10.60 37.73 20.11
N THR A 547 11.34 36.68 19.74
CA THR A 547 11.62 36.33 18.34
C THR A 547 10.35 35.92 17.59
N LEU A 548 9.52 35.06 18.19
CA LEU A 548 8.24 34.63 17.60
C LEU A 548 7.31 35.83 17.40
N LYS A 549 7.23 36.73 18.40
CA LYS A 549 6.43 37.96 18.32
C LYS A 549 6.92 38.90 17.22
N ALA A 550 8.23 39.08 17.07
CA ALA A 550 8.81 39.90 16.02
C ALA A 550 8.52 39.33 14.62
N LEU A 551 8.69 38.01 14.43
CA LEU A 551 8.40 37.35 13.15
C LEU A 551 6.90 37.36 12.81
N ALA A 552 6.04 37.18 13.81
CA ALA A 552 4.59 37.28 13.64
C ALA A 552 4.18 38.72 13.26
N GLY A 553 4.69 39.73 13.97
CA GLY A 553 4.43 41.14 13.71
C GLY A 553 4.93 41.64 12.35
N ALA A 554 5.98 41.01 11.81
CA ALA A 554 6.51 41.27 10.48
C ALA A 554 5.63 40.75 9.32
N GLY A 555 4.53 40.05 9.63
CA GLY A 555 3.72 39.36 8.65
C GLY A 555 4.42 38.13 8.05
N CYS A 556 5.49 37.62 8.68
CA CYS A 556 6.06 36.34 8.29
C CYS A 556 5.11 35.20 8.68
N GLY A 557 4.24 35.40 9.69
CA GLY A 557 3.09 34.57 10.07
C GLY A 557 3.35 33.49 11.13
N VAL A 558 4.58 33.42 11.69
CA VAL A 558 5.01 32.34 12.60
C VAL A 558 4.01 32.23 13.75
N PRO A 559 3.70 31.03 14.30
CA PRO A 559 2.88 30.94 15.51
C PRO A 559 3.41 31.89 16.59
N ALA A 560 2.56 32.83 17.02
CA ALA A 560 2.92 33.77 18.08
C ALA A 560 2.92 33.11 19.47
N ALA A 561 2.29 31.93 19.58
CA ALA A 561 2.30 31.11 20.79
C ALA A 561 3.58 30.29 20.87
N GLU A 562 4.16 30.21 22.07
CA GLU A 562 5.35 29.43 22.36
C GLU A 562 5.07 27.92 22.26
N PRO A 563 6.05 27.11 21.82
CA PRO A 563 5.95 25.66 21.86
C PRO A 563 5.94 25.15 23.33
N PRO A 564 5.50 23.89 23.58
CA PRO A 564 5.53 23.29 24.91
C PRO A 564 6.93 23.34 25.55
N ALA A 565 6.97 23.38 26.89
CA ALA A 565 8.21 23.33 27.64
C ALA A 565 9.03 22.07 27.30
N GLY A 566 10.34 22.24 27.12
CA GLY A 566 11.27 21.16 26.75
C GLY A 566 11.56 21.05 25.26
N CYS A 567 10.92 21.85 24.39
CA CYS A 567 11.32 21.98 23.00
C CYS A 567 12.62 22.78 22.87
N GLY A 568 13.71 22.11 22.47
CA GLY A 568 15.00 22.74 22.19
C GLY A 568 15.15 23.21 20.74
N VAL A 569 14.26 22.81 19.84
CA VAL A 569 14.32 23.15 18.41
C VAL A 569 12.91 23.48 17.90
N LEU A 570 12.80 24.56 17.13
CA LEU A 570 11.61 24.90 16.34
C LEU A 570 12.05 25.24 14.93
N VAL A 571 11.41 24.63 13.93
CA VAL A 571 11.59 24.99 12.51
C VAL A 571 10.26 25.24 11.86
N ALA A 572 10.27 26.10 10.85
CA ALA A 572 9.04 26.51 10.21
C ALA A 572 9.32 26.95 8.76
N VAL A 573 8.34 26.78 7.85
CA VAL A 573 8.35 27.37 6.50
C VAL A 573 7.00 28.04 6.18
N GLY A 574 7.06 29.29 5.69
CA GLY A 574 5.89 30.11 5.38
C GLY A 574 6.17 31.16 4.31
N ARG A 575 5.20 32.03 4.02
CA ARG A 575 5.34 33.11 3.01
C ARG A 575 4.94 34.45 3.59
N LYS A 576 5.78 35.47 3.43
CA LYS A 576 5.54 36.80 4.02
C LYS A 576 4.30 37.47 3.43
N GLY A 577 3.47 38.07 4.28
CA GLY A 577 2.20 38.69 3.92
C GLY A 577 1.00 37.73 3.91
N THR A 578 1.19 36.47 4.29
CA THR A 578 0.09 35.49 4.46
C THR A 578 -0.16 35.21 5.94
N SER A 579 -1.42 34.93 6.31
CA SER A 579 -1.84 34.76 7.71
C SER A 579 -1.62 33.36 8.29
N ALA A 580 -1.15 32.38 7.49
CA ALA A 580 -0.99 30.99 7.91
C ALA A 580 0.31 30.37 7.39
N TRP A 581 1.01 29.58 8.22
CA TRP A 581 2.22 28.85 7.83
C TRP A 581 1.87 27.54 7.15
N TYR A 582 2.71 27.15 6.20
CA TYR A 582 2.51 25.90 5.49
C TYR A 582 2.94 24.70 6.33
N HIS A 583 4.01 24.84 7.12
CA HIS A 583 4.50 23.78 7.99
C HIS A 583 5.33 24.33 9.14
N THR A 584 5.06 23.88 10.36
CA THR A 584 5.82 24.22 11.58
C THR A 584 6.01 22.97 12.42
N MET A 585 7.20 22.78 13.00
CA MET A 585 7.50 21.68 13.91
C MET A 585 8.40 22.17 15.05
N ALA A 586 8.11 21.74 16.27
CA ALA A 586 8.98 21.94 17.42
C ALA A 586 9.19 20.61 18.16
N ALA A 587 10.40 20.38 18.66
CA ALA A 587 10.79 19.15 19.33
C ALA A 587 11.93 19.39 20.33
N ALA A 588 12.21 18.40 21.17
CA ALA A 588 13.29 18.50 22.15
C ALA A 588 14.68 18.60 21.51
N ASP A 589 14.90 17.89 20.41
CA ASP A 589 16.23 17.61 19.87
C ASP A 589 16.35 17.73 18.33
N PHE A 590 15.30 17.45 17.55
CA PHE A 590 15.33 17.49 16.09
C PHE A 590 13.98 17.93 15.49
N ALA A 591 14.00 18.83 14.50
CA ALA A 591 12.79 19.25 13.79
C ALA A 591 13.01 19.47 12.29
N ILE A 592 11.95 19.21 11.51
CA ILE A 592 11.91 19.41 10.04
C ILE A 592 10.62 20.11 9.60
N ALA A 593 10.74 21.02 8.65
CA ALA A 593 9.62 21.60 7.92
C ALA A 593 9.99 21.73 6.43
N SER A 594 9.08 21.34 5.53
CA SER A 594 9.38 21.30 4.09
C SER A 594 8.14 21.52 3.24
N VAL A 595 8.28 22.29 2.15
CA VAL A 595 7.21 22.64 1.20
C VAL A 595 7.73 22.69 -0.24
N PRO A 596 6.87 22.57 -1.27
CA PRO A 596 7.22 22.92 -2.65
C PRO A 596 7.66 24.40 -2.76
N SER A 597 8.68 24.71 -3.56
CA SER A 597 9.19 26.08 -3.72
C SER A 597 8.33 26.95 -4.65
N GLU A 598 7.71 26.36 -5.67
CA GLU A 598 6.67 27.01 -6.50
C GLU A 598 5.28 26.88 -5.83
N GLY A 599 4.58 28.01 -5.72
CA GLY A 599 3.45 28.17 -4.82
C GLY A 599 2.16 27.55 -5.32
N ASP A 600 1.68 26.53 -4.62
CA ASP A 600 0.25 26.28 -4.45
C ASP A 600 -0.05 25.83 -3.02
N ARG A 601 -1.08 26.43 -2.42
CA ARG A 601 -1.54 26.12 -1.06
C ARG A 601 -2.17 24.73 -1.03
N PRO A 602 -1.89 23.87 -0.04
CA PRO A 602 -2.90 22.91 0.41
C PRO A 602 -3.94 23.68 1.23
N ALA A 603 -5.20 23.67 0.78
CA ALA A 603 -6.32 24.29 1.49
C ALA A 603 -6.65 23.51 2.78
N TRP A 604 -5.92 23.77 3.86
CA TRP A 604 -6.35 23.41 5.22
C TRP A 604 -6.85 24.67 5.93
N GLY A 605 -8.09 25.02 5.63
CA GLY A 605 -8.83 26.14 6.23
C GLY A 605 -10.13 25.66 6.86
N GLY A 606 -10.03 24.90 7.95
CA GLY A 606 -11.14 24.54 8.81
C GLY A 606 -10.77 24.85 10.25
N SER A 607 -11.26 25.97 10.77
CA SER A 607 -11.08 26.42 12.15
C SER A 607 -11.58 25.36 13.14
N LEU A 608 -10.66 24.68 13.83
CA LEU A 608 -10.95 23.99 15.08
C LEU A 608 -10.94 25.04 16.19
N THR A 609 -12.12 25.60 16.48
CA THR A 609 -12.33 26.31 17.75
C THR A 609 -12.22 25.28 18.87
N SER A 610 -11.13 25.41 19.63
CA SER A 610 -10.88 24.67 20.86
C SER A 610 -11.88 25.08 21.94
N THR A 611 -12.89 24.26 22.20
CA THR A 611 -13.48 24.21 23.54
C THR A 611 -12.67 23.20 24.34
N GLY A 612 -11.83 23.74 25.22
CA GLY A 612 -10.86 22.99 25.98
C GLY A 612 -11.48 21.91 26.87
N ARG A 613 -10.86 20.74 26.84
CA ARG A 613 -10.57 19.96 28.05
C ARG A 613 -9.16 19.43 27.91
N THR A 614 -8.34 19.85 28.85
CA THR A 614 -6.97 19.38 29.11
C THR A 614 -6.93 17.86 29.27
N TRP A 615 -5.95 17.25 28.61
CA TRP A 615 -5.17 16.11 29.10
C TRP A 615 -3.70 16.43 28.87
#